data_AF-A0A920ERC1-F1
#
_entry.id   AF-A0A920ERC1-F1
#
_cell.length_a   1.000
_cell.length_b   1.000
_cell.length_c   1.000
_cell.angle_alpha   90.00
_cell.angle_beta   90.00
_cell.angle_gamma   90.00
#
_symmetry.space_group_name_H-M   'P 1'
#
loop_
_entity.id
_entity.type
_entity.pdbx_description
1 polymer ?
#
loop_
_entity_poly.entity_id
_entity_poly.type
_entity_poly.pdbx_seq_one_letter_code
_entity_poly.pdbx_strand_id
1 'polypeptide(L)'
;MRQNAFGKHSTLTVRKKYWTGLDIKKLLKMIQDINTIRANYGALVAMCDDYFGQLLDRFDEYNLWSDTALILSTDHGFLLSEHDWWGKCRMPYYEEISHIPLMIYDPRAPESSGNSTDAITQTMDLMPTILDLHGVDIPDEVRAKSLSAIIKNPESQGRELAMFGIFSGPIGVTDGKFVLYYYPPDCLPMA
;
A
#
# COMPACT_ATOMS: atom_id res chain seq x y z
N MET A 1 -0.36 -61.71 31.19
CA MET A 1 0.04 -62.15 29.82
C MET A 1 -0.70 -61.24 28.84
N ARG A 2 -0.01 -60.25 28.23
CA ARG A 2 0.60 -60.35 26.89
C ARG A 2 -0.46 -60.64 25.80
N GLN A 3 -0.90 -59.64 25.04
CA GLN A 3 -0.33 -59.20 23.75
C GLN A 3 -1.27 -58.27 22.96
N ASN A 4 -0.63 -57.39 22.18
CA ASN A 4 -1.20 -56.35 21.32
C ASN A 4 -1.93 -56.90 20.09
N ALA A 5 -2.82 -56.10 19.52
CA ALA A 5 -3.00 -56.02 18.07
C ALA A 5 -3.24 -54.56 17.65
N PHE A 6 -2.15 -53.83 17.45
CA PHE A 6 -2.14 -52.70 16.52
C PHE A 6 -2.50 -53.23 15.13
N GLY A 7 -3.52 -52.66 14.50
CA GLY A 7 -4.04 -53.15 13.23
C GLY A 7 -4.74 -52.08 12.41
N LYS A 8 -3.96 -51.48 11.51
CA LYS A 8 -4.33 -50.77 10.27
C LYS A 8 -4.76 -49.30 10.39
N HIS A 9 -3.82 -48.45 9.96
CA HIS A 9 -4.03 -47.13 9.39
C HIS A 9 -5.40 -47.00 8.72
N SER A 10 -6.26 -46.15 9.29
CA SER A 10 -7.34 -45.54 8.53
C SER A 10 -6.68 -44.58 7.53
N THR A 11 -6.42 -45.07 6.32
CA THR A 11 -6.27 -44.19 5.16
C THR A 11 -7.50 -43.30 5.12
N LEU A 12 -7.30 -42.00 5.38
CA LEU A 12 -8.27 -40.96 5.06
C LEU A 12 -8.62 -41.14 3.59
N THR A 13 -9.72 -41.85 3.34
CA THR A 13 -10.28 -41.98 2.00
C THR A 13 -10.96 -40.66 1.74
N VAL A 14 -10.21 -39.70 1.20
CA VAL A 14 -10.76 -38.45 0.66
C VAL A 14 -11.80 -38.89 -0.36
N ARG A 15 -13.08 -38.69 -0.02
CA ARG A 15 -14.20 -39.02 -0.90
C ARG A 15 -14.03 -38.17 -2.17
N LYS A 16 -13.61 -38.82 -3.26
CA LYS A 16 -13.40 -38.32 -4.63
C LYS A 16 -14.60 -37.58 -5.26
N LYS A 17 -15.71 -37.41 -4.53
CA LYS A 17 -17.02 -37.04 -5.07
C LYS A 17 -17.19 -35.53 -5.36
N TYR A 18 -16.29 -34.67 -4.87
CA TYR A 18 -16.38 -33.21 -5.08
C TYR A 18 -15.38 -32.65 -6.12
N TRP A 19 -14.53 -33.50 -6.72
CA TRP A 19 -13.41 -33.06 -7.58
C TRP A 19 -13.53 -33.50 -9.05
N THR A 20 -14.68 -34.03 -9.48
CA THR A 20 -14.85 -34.64 -10.81
C THR A 20 -14.96 -33.64 -11.97
N GLY A 21 -14.65 -32.36 -11.75
CA GLY A 21 -14.64 -31.32 -12.78
C GLY A 21 -13.47 -30.34 -12.68
N LEU A 22 -12.55 -30.53 -11.74
CA LEU A 22 -11.41 -29.64 -11.58
C LEU A 22 -10.24 -30.13 -12.43
N ASP A 23 -9.91 -29.38 -13.47
CA ASP A 23 -8.71 -29.61 -14.26
C ASP A 23 -7.49 -29.13 -13.44
N ILE A 24 -6.84 -30.08 -12.78
CA ILE A 24 -5.64 -29.85 -11.96
C ILE A 24 -4.53 -29.21 -12.79
N LYS A 25 -4.40 -29.54 -14.08
CA LYS A 25 -3.36 -28.95 -14.94
C LYS A 25 -3.64 -27.47 -15.20
N LYS A 26 -4.92 -27.14 -15.47
CA LYS A 26 -5.35 -25.75 -15.63
C LYS A 26 -5.14 -24.94 -14.35
N LEU A 27 -5.45 -25.52 -13.18
CA LEU A 27 -5.20 -24.89 -11.89
C LEU A 27 -3.70 -24.63 -11.64
N LEU A 28 -2.85 -25.62 -11.88
CA LEU A 28 -1.40 -25.47 -11.72
C LEU A 28 -0.82 -24.41 -12.67
N LYS A 29 -1.31 -24.39 -13.93
CA LYS A 29 -0.91 -23.38 -14.90
C LYS A 29 -1.32 -21.97 -14.45
N MET A 30 -2.55 -21.81 -13.96
CA MET A 30 -3.02 -20.54 -13.40
C MET A 30 -2.10 -20.07 -12.26
N ILE A 31 -1.81 -20.93 -11.28
CA ILE A 31 -0.92 -20.58 -10.15
C ILE A 31 0.47 -20.16 -10.64
N GLN A 32 1.01 -20.86 -11.64
CA GLN A 32 2.29 -20.49 -12.25
C GLN A 32 2.21 -19.10 -12.90
N ASP A 33 1.16 -18.81 -13.66
CA ASP A 33 0.97 -17.53 -14.33
C ASP A 33 0.86 -16.37 -13.31
N ILE A 34 0.13 -16.57 -12.20
CA ILE A 34 0.04 -15.61 -11.09
C ILE A 34 1.43 -15.31 -10.52
N ASN A 35 2.21 -16.36 -10.23
CA ASN A 35 3.55 -16.21 -9.67
C ASN A 35 4.50 -15.51 -10.65
N THR A 36 4.38 -15.79 -11.95
CA THR A 36 5.16 -15.09 -12.99
C THR A 36 4.82 -13.60 -13.03
N ILE A 37 3.54 -13.22 -12.96
CA ILE A 37 3.13 -11.80 -12.94
C ILE A 37 3.66 -11.10 -11.69
N ARG A 38 3.54 -11.73 -10.51
CA ARG A 38 4.11 -11.21 -9.26
C ARG A 38 5.63 -11.03 -9.33
N ALA A 39 6.34 -12.00 -9.91
CA ALA A 39 7.79 -11.90 -10.12
C ALA A 39 8.16 -10.75 -11.06
N ASN A 40 7.39 -10.56 -12.14
CA ASN A 40 7.60 -9.43 -13.07
C ASN A 40 7.34 -8.08 -12.40
N TYR A 41 6.30 -7.98 -11.55
CA TYR A 41 6.05 -6.76 -10.76
C TYR A 41 7.22 -6.48 -9.81
N GLY A 42 7.70 -7.50 -9.09
CA GLY A 42 8.89 -7.39 -8.23
C GLY A 42 10.15 -6.96 -9.00
N ALA A 43 10.34 -7.47 -10.22
CA ALA A 43 11.45 -7.04 -11.07
C ALA A 43 11.36 -5.56 -11.49
N LEU A 44 10.15 -5.05 -11.75
CA LEU A 44 9.95 -3.63 -12.03
C LEU A 44 10.20 -2.76 -10.80
N VAL A 45 9.77 -3.20 -9.61
CA VAL A 45 10.08 -2.50 -8.35
C VAL A 45 11.58 -2.45 -8.11
N ALA A 46 12.29 -3.57 -8.27
CA ALA A 46 13.75 -3.61 -8.13
C ALA A 46 14.45 -2.70 -9.15
N MET A 47 13.98 -2.67 -10.40
CA MET A 47 14.51 -1.75 -11.41
C MET A 47 14.29 -0.28 -11.02
N CYS A 48 13.11 0.08 -10.52
CA CYS A 48 12.85 1.44 -10.02
C CYS A 48 13.75 1.79 -8.83
N ASP A 49 13.98 0.85 -7.91
CA ASP A 49 14.88 1.02 -6.77
C ASP A 49 16.33 1.27 -7.24
N ASP A 50 16.83 0.52 -8.22
CA ASP A 50 18.17 0.72 -8.81
C ASP A 50 18.32 2.11 -9.45
N TYR A 51 17.29 2.61 -10.14
CA TYR A 51 17.31 3.96 -10.70
C TYR A 51 17.15 5.05 -9.63
N PHE A 52 16.40 4.77 -8.57
CA PHE A 52 16.28 5.67 -7.43
C PHE A 52 17.61 5.78 -6.68
N GLY A 53 18.33 4.67 -6.48
CA GLY A 53 19.70 4.68 -5.94
C GLY A 53 20.64 5.57 -6.76
N GLN A 54 20.59 5.48 -8.09
CA GLN A 54 21.37 6.38 -8.96
C GLN A 54 21.00 7.86 -8.81
N LEU A 55 19.73 8.19 -8.51
CA LEU A 55 19.32 9.55 -8.18
C LEU A 55 19.92 9.99 -6.84
N LEU A 56 19.89 9.13 -5.83
CA LEU A 56 20.49 9.41 -4.51
C LEU A 56 22.01 9.59 -4.59
N ASP A 57 22.69 8.81 -5.43
CA ASP A 57 24.13 9.02 -5.71
C ASP A 57 24.40 10.44 -6.24
N ARG A 58 23.47 11.04 -7.00
CA ARG A 58 23.57 12.45 -7.44
C ARG A 58 23.31 13.44 -6.32
N PHE A 59 22.44 13.10 -5.37
CA PHE A 59 22.27 13.92 -4.17
C PHE A 59 23.58 13.99 -3.37
N ASP A 60 24.31 12.87 -3.26
CA ASP A 60 25.63 12.82 -2.63
C ASP A 60 26.68 13.60 -3.45
N GLU A 61 26.77 13.34 -4.77
CA GLU A 61 27.75 13.97 -5.68
C GLU A 61 27.67 15.50 -5.65
N TYR A 62 26.44 16.05 -5.65
CA TYR A 62 26.19 17.49 -5.75
C TYR A 62 25.83 18.14 -4.40
N ASN A 63 25.98 17.43 -3.28
CA ASN A 63 25.66 17.93 -1.93
C ASN A 63 24.21 18.47 -1.82
N LEU A 64 23.25 17.82 -2.50
CA LEU A 64 21.86 18.29 -2.58
C LEU A 64 21.11 18.09 -1.25
N TRP A 65 21.53 17.14 -0.41
CA TRP A 65 20.95 16.93 0.92
C TRP A 65 20.96 18.19 1.80
N SER A 66 21.86 19.13 1.54
CA SER A 66 21.95 20.36 2.34
C SER A 66 20.79 21.36 2.12
N ASP A 67 20.09 21.29 0.99
CA ASP A 67 19.07 22.29 0.62
C ASP A 67 17.93 21.74 -0.26
N THR A 68 17.85 20.42 -0.43
CA THR A 68 16.82 19.77 -1.24
C THR A 68 15.99 18.82 -0.39
N ALA A 69 14.68 19.07 -0.33
CA ALA A 69 13.73 18.11 0.21
C ALA A 69 13.47 16.97 -0.79
N LEU A 70 13.36 15.74 -0.29
CA LEU A 70 13.04 14.56 -1.09
C LEU A 70 11.74 13.95 -0.58
N ILE A 71 10.75 13.80 -1.47
CA ILE A 71 9.47 13.17 -1.17
C ILE A 71 9.28 12.01 -2.14
N LEU A 72 9.26 10.78 -1.63
CA LEU A 72 8.96 9.57 -2.38
C LEU A 72 7.56 9.07 -2.02
N SER A 73 6.70 8.89 -3.02
CA SER A 73 5.37 8.31 -2.85
C SER A 73 4.86 7.71 -4.18
N THR A 74 3.64 7.19 -4.17
CA THR A 74 2.91 6.69 -5.35
C THR A 74 1.49 7.24 -5.32
N ASP A 75 0.80 7.28 -6.46
CA ASP A 75 -0.58 7.74 -6.55
C ASP A 75 -1.58 6.73 -5.96
N HIS A 76 -1.28 5.44 -6.08
CA HIS A 76 -1.98 4.32 -5.45
C HIS A 76 -1.11 3.05 -5.52
N GLY A 77 -1.58 1.97 -4.90
CA GLY A 77 -1.00 0.63 -5.05
C GLY A 77 -1.65 -0.23 -6.14
N PHE A 78 -1.47 -1.54 -6.08
CA PHE A 78 -1.90 -2.47 -7.13
C PHE A 78 -2.12 -3.88 -6.59
N LEU A 79 -3.26 -4.50 -6.90
CA LEU A 79 -3.53 -5.90 -6.55
C LEU A 79 -2.91 -6.87 -7.54
N LEU A 80 -2.25 -7.88 -7.00
CA LEU A 80 -1.54 -8.94 -7.68
C LEU A 80 -2.14 -10.32 -7.35
N SER A 81 -3.48 -10.41 -7.33
CA SER A 81 -4.30 -11.58 -6.95
C SER A 81 -4.72 -11.68 -5.48
N GLU A 82 -4.35 -10.72 -4.62
CA GLU A 82 -4.91 -10.67 -3.26
C GLU A 82 -6.43 -10.50 -3.34
N HIS A 83 -7.15 -11.14 -2.41
CA HIS A 83 -8.61 -11.15 -2.38
C HIS A 83 -9.31 -11.60 -3.68
N ASP A 84 -8.62 -12.40 -4.52
CA ASP A 84 -9.09 -12.82 -5.85
C ASP A 84 -9.27 -11.64 -6.86
N TRP A 85 -8.64 -10.50 -6.60
CA TRP A 85 -8.71 -9.29 -7.44
C TRP A 85 -7.36 -8.94 -8.08
N TRP A 86 -7.41 -8.20 -9.19
CA TRP A 86 -6.25 -7.71 -9.92
C TRP A 86 -6.38 -6.22 -10.25
N GLY A 87 -5.26 -5.52 -10.26
CA GLY A 87 -5.17 -4.15 -10.71
C GLY A 87 -5.66 -3.13 -9.69
N LYS A 88 -6.51 -2.20 -10.14
CA LYS A 88 -7.09 -1.12 -9.32
C LYS A 88 -8.47 -0.70 -9.85
N CYS A 89 -9.16 0.18 -9.11
CA CYS A 89 -10.41 0.89 -9.47
C CYS A 89 -11.75 0.15 -9.32
N ARG A 90 -11.82 -1.17 -9.49
CA ARG A 90 -13.13 -1.90 -9.46
C ARG A 90 -13.46 -2.54 -8.12
N MET A 91 -12.48 -3.17 -7.51
CA MET A 91 -12.56 -3.82 -6.20
C MET A 91 -12.77 -2.81 -5.07
N PRO A 92 -13.19 -3.26 -3.87
CA PRO A 92 -12.99 -2.49 -2.64
C PRO A 92 -11.52 -2.06 -2.52
N TYR A 93 -11.26 -0.83 -2.07
CA TYR A 93 -9.91 -0.26 -2.01
C TYR A 93 -9.12 -0.79 -0.81
N TYR A 94 -8.75 -2.06 -0.87
CA TYR A 94 -7.92 -2.72 0.14
C TYR A 94 -6.58 -1.99 0.35
N GLU A 95 -5.90 -2.31 1.45
CA GLU A 95 -4.66 -1.63 1.84
C GLU A 95 -3.58 -1.71 0.76
N GLU A 96 -3.51 -2.80 -0.02
CA GLU A 96 -2.60 -2.93 -1.15
C GLU A 96 -2.82 -1.88 -2.24
N ILE A 97 -3.96 -1.18 -2.24
CA ILE A 97 -4.29 -0.06 -3.14
C ILE A 97 -4.18 1.28 -2.40
N SER A 98 -4.71 1.37 -1.18
CA SER A 98 -4.89 2.65 -0.48
C SER A 98 -3.76 3.01 0.49
N HIS A 99 -3.03 2.04 1.03
CA HIS A 99 -1.92 2.26 1.96
C HIS A 99 -0.61 2.35 1.18
N ILE A 100 -0.36 3.55 0.67
CA ILE A 100 0.78 3.85 -0.20
C ILE A 100 2.05 4.18 0.59
N PRO A 101 3.25 3.88 0.05
CA PRO A 101 4.50 4.37 0.62
C PRO A 101 4.54 5.92 0.62
N LEU A 102 5.07 6.47 1.70
CA LEU A 102 5.44 7.88 1.81
C LEU A 102 6.74 8.00 2.62
N MET A 103 7.81 8.46 1.98
CA MET A 103 9.07 8.77 2.64
C MET A 103 9.42 10.24 2.37
N ILE A 104 9.79 10.97 3.42
CA ILE A 104 10.12 12.39 3.32
C ILE A 104 11.45 12.66 4.02
N TYR A 105 12.36 13.31 3.29
CA TYR A 105 13.53 13.96 3.84
C TYR A 105 13.33 15.49 3.79
N ASP A 106 13.44 16.15 4.94
CA ASP A 106 13.41 17.61 5.06
C ASP A 106 14.81 18.10 5.50
N PRO A 107 15.54 18.86 4.66
CA PRO A 107 16.88 19.36 5.00
C PRO A 107 16.88 20.34 6.18
N ARG A 108 15.71 20.84 6.58
CA ARG A 108 15.53 21.71 7.75
C ARG A 108 15.42 20.94 9.07
N ALA A 109 15.28 19.61 9.01
CA ALA A 109 15.19 18.71 10.16
C ALA A 109 15.94 17.39 9.90
N PRO A 110 17.25 17.44 9.55
CA PRO A 110 18.01 16.24 9.20
C PRO A 110 18.11 15.23 10.36
N GLU A 111 18.02 15.69 11.61
CA GLU A 111 17.99 14.88 12.83
C GLU A 111 16.75 13.98 12.93
N SER A 112 15.69 14.29 12.18
CA SER A 112 14.47 13.48 12.11
C SER A 112 14.60 12.30 11.14
N SER A 113 15.70 12.20 10.38
CA SER A 113 15.94 11.11 9.43
C SER A 113 16.01 9.74 10.13
N GLY A 114 15.46 8.72 9.47
CA GLY A 114 15.45 7.34 9.99
C GLY A 114 14.33 7.04 11.00
N ASN A 115 13.49 8.03 11.33
CA ASN A 115 12.29 7.79 12.14
C ASN A 115 11.12 7.26 11.29
N SER A 116 10.13 6.68 11.97
CA SER A 116 8.86 6.25 11.39
C SER A 116 7.71 6.68 12.31
N THR A 117 6.50 6.76 11.77
CA THR A 117 5.30 7.22 12.49
C THR A 117 4.07 6.45 12.02
N ASP A 118 3.13 6.20 12.93
CA ASP A 118 1.80 5.64 12.64
C ASP A 118 0.75 6.75 12.44
N ALA A 119 1.17 8.01 12.35
CA ALA A 119 0.27 9.14 12.12
C ALA A 119 -0.48 8.99 10.78
N ILE A 120 -1.80 9.13 10.81
CA ILE A 120 -2.62 9.07 9.60
C ILE A 120 -2.39 10.31 8.74
N THR A 121 -2.01 10.09 7.49
CA THR A 121 -1.76 11.11 6.46
C THR A 121 -2.59 10.83 5.21
N GLN A 122 -2.68 11.81 4.31
CA GLN A 122 -3.30 11.68 3.00
C GLN A 122 -2.45 12.33 1.91
N THR A 123 -2.56 11.87 0.66
CA THR A 123 -1.81 12.45 -0.48
C THR A 123 -2.04 13.96 -0.64
N MET A 124 -3.22 14.47 -0.26
CA MET A 124 -3.52 15.91 -0.29
C MET A 124 -2.66 16.73 0.67
N ASP A 125 -2.08 16.12 1.70
CA ASP A 125 -1.17 16.76 2.66
C ASP A 125 0.19 17.11 2.04
N LEU A 126 0.54 16.54 0.89
CA LEU A 126 1.78 16.88 0.18
C LEU A 126 1.80 18.33 -0.30
N MET A 127 0.67 18.84 -0.80
CA MET A 127 0.57 20.22 -1.30
C MET A 127 0.91 21.27 -0.23
N PRO A 128 0.24 21.31 0.94
CA PRO A 128 0.60 22.27 2.00
C PRO A 128 1.98 21.99 2.59
N THR A 129 2.46 20.74 2.60
CA THR A 129 3.83 20.41 3.02
C THR A 129 4.88 21.06 2.11
N ILE A 130 4.65 21.04 0.78
CA ILE A 130 5.54 21.68 -0.19
C ILE A 130 5.51 23.21 -0.04
N LEU A 131 4.34 23.82 0.20
CA LEU A 131 4.27 25.25 0.48
C LEU A 131 5.05 25.63 1.75
N ASP A 132 4.84 24.87 2.83
CA ASP A 132 5.54 25.06 4.11
C ASP A 132 7.06 24.87 3.97
N LEU A 133 7.52 23.90 3.17
CA LEU A 133 8.94 23.71 2.83
C LEU A 133 9.59 24.98 2.28
N HIS A 134 8.84 25.77 1.50
CA HIS A 134 9.29 27.02 0.88
C HIS A 134 8.87 28.29 1.64
N GLY A 135 8.23 28.17 2.81
CA GLY A 135 7.73 29.32 3.57
C GLY A 135 6.65 30.12 2.83
N VAL A 136 5.89 29.46 1.96
CA VAL A 136 4.76 30.06 1.23
C VAL A 136 3.50 29.88 2.08
N ASP A 137 2.70 30.94 2.20
CA ASP A 137 1.43 30.90 2.92
C ASP A 137 0.47 29.87 2.29
N ILE A 138 -0.10 29.01 3.13
CA ILE A 138 -1.10 28.02 2.71
C ILE A 138 -2.45 28.74 2.57
N PRO A 139 -3.13 28.67 1.42
CA PRO A 139 -4.43 29.31 1.24
C PRO A 139 -5.51 28.80 2.22
N ASP A 140 -6.40 29.70 2.67
CA ASP A 140 -7.44 29.41 3.66
C ASP A 140 -8.42 28.30 3.23
N GLU A 141 -8.60 28.09 1.93
CA GLU A 141 -9.44 27.03 1.38
C GLU A 141 -8.85 25.62 1.52
N VAL A 142 -7.52 25.50 1.73
CA VAL A 142 -6.83 24.21 1.83
C VAL A 142 -7.23 23.51 3.13
N ARG A 143 -7.86 22.34 2.99
CA ARG A 143 -8.27 21.49 4.13
C ARG A 143 -7.22 20.45 4.53
N ALA A 144 -6.22 20.26 3.68
CA ALA A 144 -5.07 19.42 3.95
C ALA A 144 -4.15 20.11 4.97
N LYS A 145 -3.29 19.34 5.64
CA LYS A 145 -2.35 19.90 6.64
C LYS A 145 -0.91 19.60 6.24
N SER A 146 -0.01 20.54 6.45
CA SER A 146 1.42 20.28 6.30
C SER A 146 1.85 19.16 7.24
N LEU A 147 2.69 18.25 6.74
CA LEU A 147 3.28 17.15 7.48
C LEU A 147 4.51 17.58 8.29
N SER A 148 4.94 18.86 8.22
CA SER A 148 6.16 19.32 8.89
C SER A 148 6.18 19.09 10.41
N ALA A 149 5.03 19.11 11.09
CA ALA A 149 4.95 18.75 12.51
C ALA A 149 5.30 17.27 12.76
N ILE A 150 4.78 16.38 11.91
CA ILE A 150 5.04 14.93 11.96
C ILE A 150 6.48 14.62 11.58
N ILE A 151 7.02 15.31 10.56
CA ILE A 151 8.42 15.17 10.14
C ILE A 151 9.36 15.51 11.30
N LYS A 152 9.16 16.66 11.96
CA LYS A 152 10.03 17.13 13.06
C LYS A 152 9.86 16.31 14.33
N ASN A 153 8.67 15.78 14.58
CA ASN A 153 8.37 14.97 15.75
C ASN A 153 7.42 13.81 15.35
N PRO A 154 7.95 12.57 15.22
CA PRO A 154 7.19 11.39 14.82
C PRO A 154 6.00 11.03 15.73
N GLU A 155 6.02 11.51 16.99
CA GLU A 155 4.93 11.33 17.96
C GLU A 155 3.79 12.35 17.77
N SER A 156 3.94 13.32 16.87
CA SER A 156 2.89 14.28 16.56
C SER A 156 1.68 13.57 16.00
N GLN A 157 0.51 13.92 16.52
CA GLN A 157 -0.74 13.36 16.04
C GLN A 157 -0.99 13.78 14.59
N GLY A 158 -1.31 12.81 13.76
CA GLY A 158 -1.81 13.03 12.41
C GLY A 158 -3.29 13.42 12.41
N ARG A 159 -3.97 13.07 11.33
CA ARG A 159 -5.41 13.27 11.20
C ARG A 159 -6.14 12.16 11.96
N GLU A 160 -7.35 12.41 12.46
CA GLU A 160 -8.13 11.36 13.13
C GLU A 160 -8.69 10.33 12.14
N LEU A 161 -9.04 10.78 10.92
CA LEU A 161 -9.69 9.96 9.92
C LEU A 161 -9.13 10.24 8.52
N ALA A 162 -8.73 9.23 7.75
CA ALA A 162 -8.45 9.38 6.32
C ALA A 162 -9.65 8.96 5.46
N MET A 163 -9.86 9.67 4.35
CA MET A 163 -10.91 9.36 3.38
C MET A 163 -10.31 9.02 2.02
N PHE A 164 -10.76 7.94 1.39
CA PHE A 164 -10.27 7.50 0.09
C PHE A 164 -11.39 6.93 -0.77
N GLY A 165 -11.20 6.98 -2.08
CA GLY A 165 -12.19 6.48 -3.03
C GLY A 165 -11.88 6.92 -4.44
N ILE A 166 -12.72 6.49 -5.38
CA ILE A 166 -12.69 6.97 -6.76
C ILE A 166 -14.02 7.61 -7.12
N PHE A 167 -14.00 8.51 -8.10
CA PHE A 167 -15.21 9.06 -8.67
C PHE A 167 -16.16 7.94 -9.13
N SER A 168 -17.44 8.03 -8.77
CA SER A 168 -18.48 7.01 -9.02
C SER A 168 -18.24 5.64 -8.36
N GLY A 169 -17.35 5.54 -7.37
CA GLY A 169 -17.15 4.34 -6.55
C GLY A 169 -17.55 4.54 -5.09
N PRO A 170 -17.29 3.54 -4.23
CA PRO A 170 -17.50 3.69 -2.79
C PRO A 170 -16.58 4.74 -2.17
N ILE A 171 -16.97 5.23 -1.00
CA ILE A 171 -16.16 6.09 -0.14
C ILE A 171 -15.67 5.24 1.03
N GLY A 172 -14.35 5.11 1.17
CA GLY A 172 -13.68 4.52 2.32
C GLY A 172 -13.31 5.58 3.34
N VAL A 173 -13.54 5.30 4.62
CA VAL A 173 -13.08 6.12 5.75
C VAL A 173 -12.39 5.23 6.76
N THR A 174 -11.18 5.60 7.18
CA THR A 174 -10.40 4.84 8.17
C THR A 174 -9.97 5.69 9.35
N ASP A 175 -10.01 5.12 10.55
CA ASP A 175 -9.42 5.66 11.78
C ASP A 175 -8.03 5.06 12.08
N GLY A 176 -7.43 4.37 11.10
CA GLY A 176 -6.16 3.65 11.24
C GLY A 176 -6.31 2.23 11.79
N LYS A 177 -7.50 1.85 12.27
CA LYS A 177 -7.79 0.51 12.81
C LYS A 177 -8.94 -0.20 12.09
N PHE A 178 -9.95 0.56 11.71
CA PHE A 178 -11.14 0.08 11.03
C PHE A 178 -11.40 0.91 9.78
N VAL A 179 -11.92 0.26 8.75
CA VAL A 179 -12.38 0.91 7.53
C VAL A 179 -13.90 0.77 7.41
N LEU A 180 -14.58 1.90 7.26
CA LEU A 180 -15.99 1.96 6.84
C LEU A 180 -16.05 2.22 5.34
N TYR A 181 -16.79 1.38 4.62
CA TYR A 181 -17.15 1.62 3.22
C TYR A 181 -18.60 2.07 3.09
N TYR A 182 -18.80 3.23 2.48
CA TYR A 182 -20.10 3.73 2.09
C TYR A 182 -20.26 3.61 0.57
N TYR A 183 -21.30 2.91 0.12
CA TYR A 183 -21.66 2.78 -1.30
C TYR A 183 -22.85 3.70 -1.59
N PRO A 184 -22.66 4.78 -2.37
CA PRO A 184 -23.75 5.66 -2.75
C PRO A 184 -24.84 4.89 -3.51
N PRO A 185 -26.13 5.25 -3.37
CA PRO A 185 -27.24 4.56 -4.04
C PRO A 185 -27.15 4.59 -5.58
N ASP A 186 -26.48 5.60 -6.12
CA ASP A 186 -26.24 5.87 -7.54
C ASP A 186 -24.88 5.35 -8.03
N CYS A 187 -24.15 4.61 -7.21
CA CYS A 187 -22.91 3.95 -7.61
C CYS A 187 -23.21 3.00 -8.80
N LEU A 188 -22.45 3.14 -9.89
CA LEU A 188 -22.62 2.30 -11.08
C LEU A 188 -22.58 0.82 -10.66
N PRO A 189 -23.50 -0.03 -11.14
CA PRO A 189 -23.46 -1.44 -10.81
C PRO A 189 -22.10 -1.98 -11.27
N MET A 190 -21.39 -2.64 -10.34
CA MET A 190 -20.15 -3.36 -10.67
C MET A 190 -20.48 -4.44 -11.69
N ALA A 191 -20.30 -4.12 -12.98
CA ALA A 191 -20.53 -4.99 -14.11
C ALA A 191 -19.33 -5.90 -14.40
#